data_AF-B0C7C6-F1
#
_entry.id   AF-B0C7C6-F1
#
_cell.length_a   1.000
_cell.length_b   1.000
_cell.length_c   1.000
_cell.angle_alpha   90.00
_cell.angle_beta   90.00
_cell.angle_gamma   90.00
#
_symmetry.space_group_name_H-M   'P 1'
#
loop_
_entity.id
_entity.type
_entity.pdbx_description
1 polymer ?
#
loop_
_entity_poly.entity_id
_entity_poly.type
_entity_poly.pdbx_seq_one_letter_code
_entity_poly.pdbx_strand_id
1 'polypeptide(L)'
;MGLHHIVFIPKRRRRVIYGSLRIRLGVLFRDLAEQRDVEILEGHLLPDHVHMCMSIPPKHAVSGVVGFMKGKSAIAIARQFMGKRRNYSGESFWA
;
A
#
# COMPACT_ATOMS: atom_id res chain seq x y z
N MET A 1 15.80 0.36 14.63
CA MET A 1 14.83 0.45 13.53
C MET A 1 15.61 0.39 12.22
N GLY A 2 15.08 -0.25 11.19
CA GLY A 2 15.69 -0.32 9.85
C GLY A 2 14.94 0.54 8.84
N LEU A 3 15.66 1.31 8.03
CA LEU A 3 15.08 2.10 6.94
C LEU A 3 15.01 1.26 5.66
N HIS A 4 13.82 1.21 5.06
CA HIS A 4 13.57 0.45 3.86
C HIS A 4 12.83 1.28 2.82
N HIS A 5 13.38 1.33 1.61
CA HIS A 5 12.70 1.90 0.46
C HIS A 5 11.85 0.81 -0.21
N ILE A 6 10.54 1.01 -0.22
CA ILE A 6 9.55 0.05 -0.70
C ILE A 6 8.81 0.67 -1.89
N VAL A 7 8.66 -0.12 -2.96
CA VAL A 7 7.95 0.30 -4.18
C VAL A 7 6.80 -0.65 -4.46
N PHE A 8 5.58 -0.11 -4.55
CA PHE A 8 4.39 -0.85 -4.97
C PHE A 8 3.95 -0.43 -6.36
N ILE A 9 3.78 -1.40 -7.25
CA ILE A 9 3.40 -1.17 -8.65
C ILE A 9 2.03 -1.81 -8.88
N PRO A 10 1.01 -1.10 -9.37
CA PRO A 10 -0.25 -1.69 -9.76
C PRO A 10 -0.06 -2.76 -10.83
N LYS A 11 -0.83 -3.84 -10.73
CA LYS A 11 -0.81 -4.92 -11.70
C LYS A 11 -1.17 -4.37 -13.08
N ARG A 12 -0.40 -4.80 -14.10
CA ARG A 12 -0.46 -4.29 -15.48
C ARG A 12 -0.09 -2.79 -15.62
N ARG A 13 0.56 -2.17 -14.61
CA ARG A 13 1.02 -0.77 -14.61
C ARG A 13 -0.02 0.23 -15.08
N ARG A 14 -1.30 -0.03 -14.80
CA ARG A 14 -2.38 0.88 -15.19
C ARG A 14 -2.18 2.20 -14.44
N ARG A 15 -2.39 3.34 -15.11
CA ARG A 15 -2.35 4.68 -14.51
C ARG A 15 -3.57 4.94 -13.61
N VAL A 16 -3.83 4.04 -12.66
CA VAL A 16 -5.02 4.05 -11.81
C VAL A 16 -4.86 4.95 -10.59
N ILE A 17 -3.63 5.26 -10.18
CA ILE A 17 -3.32 6.07 -8.98
C ILE A 17 -3.35 7.56 -9.35
N TYR A 18 -4.53 8.08 -9.71
CA TYR A 18 -4.70 9.50 -10.03
C TYR A 18 -5.82 10.15 -9.21
N GLY A 19 -5.76 11.48 -9.09
CA GLY A 19 -6.82 12.30 -8.50
C GLY A 19 -7.20 11.88 -7.07
N SER A 20 -8.49 11.64 -6.85
CA SER A 20 -9.04 11.32 -5.53
C SER A 20 -8.49 10.02 -4.91
N LEU A 21 -8.09 9.04 -5.73
CA LEU A 21 -7.49 7.80 -5.23
C LEU A 21 -6.13 8.06 -4.59
N ARG A 22 -5.31 8.95 -5.17
CA ARG A 22 -3.98 9.29 -4.64
C ARG A 22 -4.05 9.82 -3.21
N ILE A 23 -4.95 10.78 -2.96
CA ILE A 23 -5.11 11.39 -1.63
C ILE A 23 -5.51 10.34 -0.59
N ARG A 24 -6.51 9.52 -0.93
CA ARG A 24 -7.03 8.47 -0.04
C ARG A 24 -6.01 7.34 0.20
N LEU A 25 -5.24 6.96 -0.81
CA LEU A 25 -4.17 5.97 -0.65
C LEU A 25 -3.08 6.44 0.33
N GLY A 26 -2.71 7.72 0.28
CA GLY A 26 -1.71 8.27 1.20
C GLY A 26 -2.16 8.24 2.66
N VAL A 27 -3.45 8.43 2.94
CA VAL A 27 -4.02 8.25 4.28
C VAL A 27 -4.04 6.78 4.66
N LEU A 28 -4.58 5.93 3.78
CA LEU A 28 -4.67 4.49 3.99
C LEU A 28 -3.31 3.83 4.30
N PHE A 29 -2.24 4.20 3.59
CA PHE A 29 -0.92 3.63 3.86
C PHE A 29 -0.39 4.03 5.24
N ARG A 30 -0.63 5.27 5.68
CA ARG A 30 -0.24 5.71 7.02
C ARG A 30 -1.00 4.94 8.10
N ASP A 31 -2.33 4.84 7.97
CA ASP A 31 -3.17 4.08 8.92
C ASP A 31 -2.75 2.60 9.00
N LEU A 32 -2.36 1.99 7.88
CA LEU A 32 -1.89 0.60 7.85
C LEU A 32 -0.49 0.45 8.46
N ALA A 33 0.40 1.42 8.25
CA ALA A 33 1.75 1.40 8.82
C ALA A 33 1.69 1.52 10.36
N GLU A 34 0.85 2.41 10.88
CA GLU A 34 0.63 2.59 12.32
C GLU A 34 0.14 1.31 13.01
N GLN A 35 -0.74 0.53 12.36
CA GLN A 35 -1.20 -0.78 12.89
C GLN A 35 -0.08 -1.81 13.08
N ARG A 36 1.12 -1.56 12.54
CA ARG A 36 2.29 -2.42 12.62
C ARG A 36 3.47 -1.75 13.33
N ASP A 37 3.24 -0.64 14.03
CA ASP A 37 4.30 0.18 14.63
C ASP A 37 5.37 0.61 13.60
N VAL A 38 4.97 0.80 12.34
CA VAL A 38 5.85 1.22 11.25
C VAL A 38 5.57 2.69 10.92
N GLU A 39 6.63 3.45 10.71
CA GLU A 39 6.54 4.85 10.30
C GLU A 39 6.85 4.99 8.81
N ILE A 40 6.03 5.77 8.08
CA ILE A 40 6.33 6.19 6.70
C ILE A 40 6.96 7.58 6.78
N LEU A 41 8.27 7.64 6.59
CA LEU A 41 9.03 8.90 6.64
C LEU A 41 8.83 9.73 5.37
N GLU A 42 8.76 9.06 4.22
CA GLU A 42 8.51 9.69 2.93
C GLU A 42 7.59 8.82 2.07
N GLY A 43 6.74 9.44 1.25
CA GLY A 43 5.81 8.74 0.38
C GLY A 43 5.51 9.51 -0.90
N HIS A 44 5.81 8.91 -2.06
CA HIS A 44 5.53 9.48 -3.38
C HIS A 44 4.58 8.56 -4.15
N LEU A 45 3.35 9.02 -4.35
CA LEU A 45 2.35 8.32 -5.14
C LEU A 45 2.33 8.89 -6.56
N LEU A 46 2.77 8.08 -7.51
CA LEU A 46 2.80 8.37 -8.94
C LEU A 46 1.67 7.60 -9.65
N PRO A 47 1.27 8.01 -10.87
CA PRO A 47 0.13 7.41 -11.55
C PRO A 47 0.17 5.88 -11.69
N ASP A 48 1.36 5.31 -11.83
CA ASP A 48 1.60 3.90 -12.12
C ASP A 48 2.47 3.19 -11.07
N HIS A 49 2.85 3.84 -9.96
CA HIS A 49 3.56 3.23 -8.84
C HIS A 49 3.60 4.12 -7.58
N VAL A 50 3.94 3.53 -6.43
CA VAL A 50 4.08 4.21 -5.14
C VAL A 50 5.46 3.90 -4.56
N HIS A 51 6.19 4.93 -4.17
CA HIS A 51 7.43 4.85 -3.40
C HIS A 51 7.17 5.21 -1.94
N MET A 52 7.73 4.45 -1.01
CA MET A 52 7.67 4.75 0.42
C MET A 52 9.03 4.48 1.07
N CYS A 53 9.49 5.40 1.92
CA CYS A 53 10.59 5.16 2.85
C CYS A 53 9.99 4.83 4.22
N MET A 54 10.23 3.62 4.71
CA MET A 54 9.59 3.08 5.91
C MET A 54 10.63 2.75 6.99
N SER A 55 10.37 3.21 8.21
CA SER A 55 11.14 2.82 9.41
C SER A 55 10.45 1.62 10.06
N ILE A 56 11.06 0.44 9.94
CA ILE A 56 10.49 -0.82 10.40
C ILE A 56 11.18 -1.28 11.68
N PRO A 57 10.43 -1.60 12.77
CA PRO A 57 10.99 -2.20 13.96
C PRO A 57 11.61 -3.59 13.68
N PRO A 58 12.76 -3.94 14.28
CA PRO A 58 13.45 -5.22 14.01
C PRO A 58 12.64 -6.46 14.43
N LYS A 59 11.64 -6.30 15.31
CA LYS A 59 10.68 -7.35 15.67
C LYS A 59 9.77 -7.78 14.52
N HIS A 60 9.70 -6.99 13.44
CA HIS A 60 8.90 -7.29 12.27
C HIS A 60 9.78 -7.71 11.09
N ALA A 61 9.47 -8.86 10.50
CA ALA A 61 10.04 -9.22 9.21
C ALA A 61 9.58 -8.23 8.13
N VAL A 62 10.52 -7.69 7.35
CA VAL A 62 10.23 -6.73 6.26
C VAL A 62 9.20 -7.31 5.28
N SER A 63 9.34 -8.58 4.91
CA SER A 63 8.38 -9.29 4.04
C SER A 63 6.97 -9.36 4.63
N GLY A 64 6.86 -9.50 5.95
CA GLY A 64 5.59 -9.50 6.67
C GLY A 64 4.90 -8.13 6.62
N VAL A 65 5.66 -7.05 6.83
CA VAL A 65 5.14 -5.67 6.70
C VAL A 65 4.71 -5.40 5.27
N VAL A 66 5.56 -5.71 4.29
CA VAL A 66 5.26 -5.54 2.86
C VAL A 66 4.01 -6.32 2.45
N GLY A 67 3.91 -7.60 2.86
CA GLY A 67 2.76 -8.45 2.57
C GLY A 67 1.47 -7.92 3.18
N PHE A 68 1.53 -7.47 4.45
CA PHE A 68 0.40 -6.84 5.13
C PHE A 68 -0.07 -5.57 4.40
N MET A 69 0.88 -4.67 4.11
CA MET A 69 0.61 -3.41 3.43
C MET A 69 -0.03 -3.64 2.05
N LYS A 70 0.56 -4.51 1.22
CA LYS A 70 0.00 -4.87 -0.10
C LYS A 70 -1.40 -5.49 0.01
N GLY A 71 -1.58 -6.47 0.90
CA GLY A 71 -2.83 -7.19 1.02
C GLY A 71 -3.98 -6.31 1.51
N LYS A 72 -3.77 -5.56 2.60
CA LYS A 72 -4.82 -4.71 3.18
C LYS A 72 -5.16 -3.53 2.29
N SER A 73 -4.16 -2.90 1.66
CA SER A 73 -4.43 -1.81 0.71
C SER A 73 -5.20 -2.30 -0.52
N ALA A 74 -4.86 -3.47 -1.09
CA ALA A 74 -5.61 -4.04 -2.22
C ALA A 74 -7.10 -4.26 -1.87
N ILE A 75 -7.39 -4.80 -0.67
CA ILE A 75 -8.77 -5.00 -0.20
C ILE A 75 -9.50 -3.66 -0.04
N ALA A 76 -8.87 -2.67 0.59
CA ALA A 76 -9.47 -1.35 0.77
C ALA A 76 -9.75 -0.66 -0.58
N ILE A 77 -8.83 -0.77 -1.53
CA ILE A 77 -9.01 -0.23 -2.88
C ILE A 77 -10.19 -0.90 -3.59
N ALA A 78 -10.26 -2.23 -3.57
CA ALA A 78 -11.36 -2.97 -4.19
C ALA A 78 -12.73 -2.57 -3.62
N ARG A 79 -12.81 -2.39 -2.29
CA ARG A 79 -14.02 -1.96 -1.57
C ARG A 79 -14.45 -0.54 -1.91
N GLN A 80 -13.52 0.40 -1.83
CA GLN A 80 -13.82 1.83 -1.84
C GLN A 80 -13.85 2.42 -3.27
N PHE A 81 -13.15 1.80 -4.23
CA PHE A 81 -12.94 2.40 -5.56
C PHE A 81 -13.37 1.52 -6.72
N MET A 82 -13.40 0.19 -6.55
CA MET A 82 -13.86 -0.72 -7.60
C MET A 82 -15.30 -1.19 -7.39
N GLY A 83 -15.97 -0.73 -6.33
CA GLY A 83 -17.34 -1.10 -6.01
C GLY A 83 -17.54 -2.58 -5.66
N LYS A 84 -16.45 -3.31 -5.38
CA LYS A 84 -16.53 -4.75 -5.06
C LYS A 84 -16.88 -4.93 -3.60
N ARG A 85 -17.98 -5.64 -3.33
CA ARG A 85 -18.51 -5.84 -1.98
C ARG A 85 -18.09 -7.18 -1.34
N ARG A 86 -17.74 -8.20 -2.13
CA ARG A 86 -17.39 -9.58 -1.67
C ARG A 86 -16.36 -10.26 -2.60
N ASN A 87 -15.77 -11.37 -2.15
CA ASN A 87 -14.88 -12.26 -2.91
C ASN A 87 -13.58 -11.63 -3.43
N TYR A 88 -12.75 -11.12 -2.53
CA TYR A 88 -11.43 -10.52 -2.85
C TYR A 88 -10.32 -11.55 -3.16
N SER A 89 -10.65 -12.84 -3.18
CA SER A 89 -9.70 -13.92 -3.51
C SER A 89 -9.25 -13.79 -4.96
N GLY A 90 -7.94 -13.64 -5.18
CA GLY A 90 -7.35 -13.51 -6.53
C GLY A 90 -7.21 -12.07 -7.04
N GLU A 91 -7.71 -11.08 -6.29
CA GLU A 91 -7.55 -9.66 -6.67
C GLU A 91 -6.18 -9.15 -6.26
N SER A 92 -5.28 -9.10 -7.23
CA SER A 92 -3.96 -8.49 -7.11
C SER A 92 -4.04 -7.08 -7.70
N PHE A 93 -4.31 -6.09 -6.84
CA PHE A 93 -4.13 -4.70 -7.23
C PHE A 93 -2.66 -4.39 -7.49
N TRP A 94 -1.77 -4.95 -6.66
CA TRP A 94 -0.32 -4.83 -6.79
C TRP A 94 0.26 -6.03 -7.54
N ALA A 95 1.33 -5.81 -8.30
CA ALA A 95 2.15 -6.87 -8.91
C ALA A 95 2.89 -7.70 -7.86
#